data_AF-A0A925M0D2-F1
#
_entry.id   AF-A0A925M0D2-F1
#
_cell.length_a   1.000
_cell.length_b   1.000
_cell.length_c   1.000
_cell.angle_alpha   90.00
_cell.angle_beta   90.00
_cell.angle_gamma   90.00
#
_symmetry.space_group_name_H-M   'P 1'
#
loop_
_entity.id
_entity.type
_entity.pdbx_description
1 polymer ?
#
loop_
_entity_poly.entity_id
_entity_poly.type
_entity_poly.pdbx_seq_one_letter_code
_entity_poly.pdbx_strand_id
1 'polypeptide(L)' 'MSLMNDESPKGTEAWYVVKQDSGQCRILPANDLELEKTVDEPPALERWGPYGSQQEAIARRVGLIRAGKCQPA' A
#
# COMPACT_ATOMS: atom_id res chain seq x y z
N MET A 1 -5.44 8.56 37.24
CA MET A 1 -5.36 9.20 35.92
C MET A 1 -5.62 8.14 34.87
N SER A 2 -6.64 8.35 34.04
CA SER A 2 -7.18 7.37 33.11
C SER A 2 -6.21 7.04 31.98
N LEU A 3 -6.22 5.76 31.63
CA LEU A 3 -5.60 5.14 30.47
C LEU A 3 -5.86 5.98 29.21
N MET A 4 -4.79 6.41 28.53
CA MET A 4 -4.87 6.79 27.13
C MET A 4 -5.08 5.49 26.34
N ASN A 5 -6.33 5.16 26.06
CA ASN A 5 -6.66 4.25 24.97
C ASN A 5 -6.25 4.95 23.68
N ASP A 6 -5.06 4.63 23.20
CA ASP A 6 -4.70 4.76 21.80
C ASP A 6 -5.50 3.70 21.03
N GLU A 7 -6.81 3.93 20.91
CA GLU A 7 -7.63 3.25 19.93
C GLU A 7 -7.33 3.91 18.58
N SER A 8 -6.16 3.55 18.04
CA SER A 8 -5.91 3.56 16.60
C SER A 8 -7.14 2.95 15.94
N PRO A 9 -7.84 3.67 15.04
CA PRO A 9 -9.10 3.19 14.52
C PRO A 9 -8.82 1.83 13.88
N LYS A 10 -9.42 0.77 14.43
CA LYS A 10 -9.62 -0.51 13.73
C LYS A 10 -10.57 -0.28 12.55
N GLY A 11 -10.21 0.63 11.64
CA GLY A 11 -10.62 0.56 10.26
C GLY A 11 -10.00 -0.72 9.74
N THR A 12 -10.82 -1.58 9.15
CA THR A 12 -10.42 -2.80 8.43
C THR A 12 -9.04 -2.63 7.81
N GLU A 13 -8.05 -3.42 8.24
CA GLU A 13 -6.67 -3.34 7.78
C GLU A 13 -6.62 -3.46 6.25
N ALA A 14 -6.58 -2.32 5.58
CA ALA A 14 -6.69 -2.22 4.13
C ALA A 14 -5.29 -1.96 3.58
N TRP A 15 -4.77 -2.94 2.85
CA TRP A 15 -3.43 -2.90 2.29
C TRP A 15 -3.47 -2.71 0.79
N TYR A 16 -2.50 -2.00 0.25
CA TYR A 16 -2.41 -1.70 -1.17
C TYR A 16 -1.01 -1.98 -1.69
N VAL A 17 -0.94 -2.37 -2.96
CA VAL A 17 0.31 -2.40 -3.72
C VAL A 17 0.31 -1.15 -4.60
N VAL A 18 1.31 -0.28 -4.46
CA VAL A 18 1.47 0.95 -5.25
C VAL A 18 2.72 0.80 -6.10
N LYS A 19 2.57 0.95 -7.42
CA LYS A 19 3.70 1.01 -8.35
C LYS A 19 4.32 2.39 -8.29
N GLN A 20 5.63 2.44 -8.11
CA GLN A 20 6.43 3.65 -8.09
C GLN A 20 6.89 3.98 -9.53
N ASP A 21 7.33 5.22 -9.76
CA ASP A 21 7.92 5.67 -11.03
C ASP A 21 9.09 4.78 -11.47
N SER A 22 9.85 4.29 -10.50
CA SER A 22 11.03 3.45 -10.72
C SER A 22 10.67 2.02 -11.19
N GLY A 23 9.38 1.70 -11.37
CA GLY A 23 8.89 0.38 -11.78
C GLY A 23 8.79 -0.64 -10.63
N GLN A 24 9.30 -0.31 -9.46
CA GLN A 24 9.15 -1.11 -8.24
C GLN A 24 7.74 -0.93 -7.64
N CYS A 25 7.31 -1.89 -6.84
CA CYS A 25 6.03 -1.81 -6.14
C CYS A 25 6.22 -1.89 -4.63
N ARG A 26 5.59 -0.95 -3.92
CA ARG A 26 5.56 -0.88 -2.45
C ARG A 26 4.22 -1.37 -1.92
N ILE A 27 4.23 -1.88 -0.69
CA ILE A 27 3.03 -2.30 0.02
C ILE A 27 2.81 -1.32 1.16
N LEU A 28 1.64 -0.67 1.17
CA LEU A 28 1.30 0.37 2.15
C LEU A 28 -0.09 0.11 2.72
N PRO A 29 -0.29 0.38 4.02
CA PRO A 29 -1.63 0.42 4.59
C PRO A 29 -2.38 1.68 4.09
N ALA A 30 -3.71 1.66 4.17
CA ALA A 30 -4.57 2.73 3.69
C ALA A 30 -4.21 4.11 4.27
N ASN A 31 -3.80 4.16 5.54
CA ASN A 31 -3.44 5.42 6.20
C ASN A 31 -2.16 6.04 5.63
N ASP A 32 -1.24 5.24 5.08
CA ASP A 32 0.01 5.73 4.47
C ASP A 32 -0.17 6.11 3.00
N LEU A 33 -1.25 5.68 2.34
CA LEU A 33 -1.53 6.07 0.95
C LEU A 33 -1.78 7.57 0.77
N GLU A 34 -2.30 8.25 1.80
CA GLU A 34 -2.53 9.69 1.75
C GLU A 34 -1.22 10.48 1.91
N LEU A 35 -0.19 9.89 2.53
CA LEU A 35 1.12 10.51 2.73
C LEU A 35 1.98 10.50 1.46
N GLU A 36 1.75 9.59 0.50
CA GLU A 36 2.40 9.59 -0.82
C GLU A 36 1.82 10.65 -1.79
N LYS A 37 0.80 11.43 -1.40
CA LYS A 37 0.30 12.56 -2.22
C LYS A 37 1.09 13.85 -2.00
N THR A 38 2.41 13.77 -1.87
CA THR A 38 3.25 14.97 -1.73
C THR A 38 3.46 15.65 -3.07
N VAL A 39 2.64 16.68 -3.33
CA VAL A 39 2.79 17.92 -4.15
C VAL A 39 3.37 17.86 -5.58
N ASP A 40 4.14 16.85 -6.01
CA ASP A 40 4.75 16.81 -7.34
C ASP A 40 4.62 15.43 -8.04
N GLU A 41 3.96 14.46 -7.42
CA GLU A 41 3.85 13.11 -7.99
C GLU A 41 2.68 12.98 -8.98
N PRO A 42 2.91 12.32 -10.14
CA PRO A 42 1.91 12.21 -11.19
C PRO A 42 0.66 11.47 -10.67
N PRO A 43 -0.56 11.92 -11.04
CA PRO A 43 -1.83 11.46 -10.47
C PRO A 43 -2.24 10.02 -10.86
N ALA A 44 -1.33 9.18 -11.35
CA ALA A 44 -1.64 7.88 -11.94
C ALA A 44 -0.62 6.78 -11.60
N LEU A 45 -0.10 6.74 -10.37
CA LEU A 45 0.60 5.54 -9.90
C LEU A 45 -0.40 4.36 -9.88
N GLU A 46 -0.15 3.33 -10.71
CA GLU A 46 -0.96 2.11 -10.74
C GLU A 46 -1.00 1.52 -9.33
N ARG A 47 -2.20 1.29 -8.80
CA ARG A 47 -2.39 0.73 -7.45
C ARG A 47 -3.41 -0.41 -7.46
N TRP A 48 -3.18 -1.40 -6.60
CA TRP A 48 -4.03 -2.59 -6.48
C TRP A 48 -4.39 -2.85 -5.02
N GLY A 49 -5.66 -3.17 -4.76
CA GLY A 49 -6.24 -3.35 -3.42
C GLY A 49 -7.65 -2.75 -3.34
N PRO A 50 -8.24 -2.62 -2.14
CA PRO A 50 -7.67 -3.00 -0.84
C PRO A 50 -7.57 -4.51 -0.65
N TYR A 51 -6.55 -4.95 0.09
CA TYR A 51 -6.38 -6.32 0.56
C TYR A 51 -6.60 -6.38 2.07
N GLY A 52 -7.16 -7.49 2.57
CA GLY A 52 -7.53 -7.63 3.98
C GLY A 52 -6.35 -7.90 4.92
N SER A 53 -5.13 -8.07 4.39
CA SER A 53 -3.92 -8.26 5.18
C SER A 53 -2.65 -7.93 4.40
N GLN A 54 -1.57 -7.62 5.11
CA GLN A 54 -0.26 -7.40 4.49
C GLN A 54 0.22 -8.64 3.72
N GLN A 55 -0.03 -9.84 4.24
CA GLN A 55 0.37 -11.09 3.59
C GLN A 55 -0.34 -11.28 2.24
N GLU A 56 -1.63 -10.92 2.15
CA GLU A 56 -2.36 -10.94 0.89
C GLU A 56 -1.75 -9.93 -0.10
N ALA A 57 -1.45 -8.71 0.34
CA ALA A 57 -0.78 -7.71 -0.49
C ALA A 57 0.59 -8.19 -1.01
N ILE A 58 1.36 -8.92 -0.18
CA ILE A 58 2.64 -9.54 -0.57
C ILE A 58 2.42 -10.57 -1.68
N ALA A 59 1.46 -11.49 -1.50
CA ALA A 59 1.15 -12.50 -2.51
C ALA A 59 0.74 -11.85 -3.85
N ARG A 60 -0.04 -10.76 -3.79
CA ARG A 60 -0.48 -9.99 -4.96
C ARG A 60 0.68 -9.27 -5.63
N ARG A 61 1.59 -8.66 -4.86
CA ARG A 61 2.84 -8.06 -5.38
C ARG A 61 3.66 -9.08 -6.16
N VAL A 62 3.85 -10.29 -5.63
CA VAL A 62 4.59 -11.35 -6.35
C VAL A 62 3.90 -11.71 -7.67
N GLY A 63 2.56 -11.80 -7.68
CA GLY A 63 1.79 -11.99 -8.91
C GLY A 63 2.02 -10.87 -9.93
N LEU A 64 2.05 -9.62 -9.47
CA LEU A 64 2.32 -8.45 -10.32
C LEU A 64 3.75 -8.45 -10.87
N ILE A 65 4.73 -8.97 -10.12
CA ILE A 65 6.11 -9.16 -10.62
C ILE A 65 6.12 -10.18 -11.76
N ARG A 66 5.45 -11.34 -11.58
CA ARG A 66 5.36 -12.37 -12.62
C ARG A 66 4.61 -11.88 -13.87
N ALA A 67 3.67 -10.95 -13.70
CA ALA A 67 2.94 -10.31 -14.80
C ALA A 67 3.71 -9.17 -15.49
N GLY A 68 4.93 -8.84 -15.05
CA GLY A 68 5.73 -7.74 -15.58
C GLY A 68 5.21 -6.34 -15.21
N LYS A 69 4.28 -6.25 -14.25
CA LYS A 69 3.69 -4.99 -13.77
C LYS A 69 4.57 -4.30 -12.73
N CYS A 70 5.29 -5.09 -11.95
CA CYS A 70 6.23 -4.66 -10.92
C CYS A 70 7.61 -5.24 -11.17
N GLN A 71 8.65 -4.50 -10.85
CA GLN A 71 10.01 -5.04 -10.82
C GLN A 71 10.30 -5.71 -9.47
N PRO A 72 11.06 -6.82 -9.47
CA PRO A 72 11.68 -7.31 -8.24
C PRO A 72 12.70 -6.27 -7.76
N ALA A 73 12.75 -6.06 -6.45
CA ALA A 73 13.80 -5.26 -5.82
C ALA A 73 15.03 -6.14 -5.55
#